data_AF-R7MC46-F1
#
_entry.id   AF-R7MC46-F1
#
_cell.length_a   1.000
_cell.length_b   1.000
_cell.length_c   1.000
_cell.angle_alpha   90.00
_cell.angle_beta   90.00
_cell.angle_gamma   90.00
#
_symmetry.space_group_name_H-M   'P 1'
#
loop_
_entity.id
_entity.type
_entity.pdbx_description
1 polymer ?
#
loop_
_entity_poly.entity_id
_entity_poly.type
_entity_poly.pdbx_seq_one_letter_code
_entity_poly.pdbx_strand_id
1 'polypeptide(L)' 'MAKIIENERRIIRLSVDDILNIVREYQQLTKHSCCYEHTREILKKNVLYLPEEV' A
#
# COMPACT_ATOMS: atom_id res chain seq x y z
N MET A 1 6.81 21.45 -2.85
CA MET A 1 5.37 21.73 -2.59
C MET A 1 4.57 21.32 -3.82
N ALA A 2 4.07 20.09 -3.87
CA ALA A 2 3.32 19.61 -5.03
C ALA A 2 1.82 19.88 -4.83
N LYS A 3 1.26 20.75 -5.70
CA LYS A 3 -0.19 21.01 -5.79
C LYS A 3 -0.92 19.69 -6.01
N ILE A 4 -1.87 19.39 -5.14
CA ILE A 4 -2.83 18.30 -5.28
C ILE A 4 -3.78 18.75 -6.38
N ILE A 5 -3.71 18.07 -7.53
CA ILE A 5 -4.67 18.24 -8.62
C ILE A 5 -5.81 17.29 -8.29
N GLU A 6 -6.96 17.88 -7.99
CA GLU A 6 -8.21 17.19 -7.77
C GLU A 6 -8.53 16.29 -8.99
N ASN A 7 -8.70 15.00 -8.73
CA ASN A 7 -9.39 14.04 -9.60
C ASN A 7 -8.70 13.52 -10.88
N GLU A 8 -7.38 13.34 -10.87
CA GLU A 8 -6.68 12.49 -11.84
C GLU A 8 -5.94 11.38 -11.08
N ARG A 9 -6.23 10.10 -11.37
CA ARG A 9 -5.47 8.96 -10.83
C ARG A 9 -4.00 9.16 -11.20
N ARG A 10 -3.17 9.59 -10.23
CA ARG A 10 -1.73 9.68 -10.40
C ARG A 10 -1.17 8.29 -10.63
N ILE A 11 -0.73 8.00 -11.85
CA ILE A 11 0.03 6.79 -12.16
C ILE A 11 1.46 7.06 -11.71
N ILE A 12 1.83 6.54 -10.56
CA ILE A 12 3.19 6.62 -10.03
C ILE A 12 3.94 5.38 -10.50
N ARG A 13 5.13 5.57 -11.09
CA ARG A 13 6.02 4.46 -11.43
C ARG A 13 6.65 3.96 -10.13
N LEU A 14 6.40 2.71 -9.79
CA LEU A 14 7.03 2.04 -8.65
C LEU A 14 8.33 1.36 -9.10
N SER A 15 9.37 1.45 -8.28
CA SER A 15 10.54 0.60 -8.44
C SER A 15 10.21 -0.85 -8.04
N VAL A 16 11.08 -1.79 -8.40
CA VAL A 16 10.92 -3.20 -7.97
C VAL A 16 11.01 -3.30 -6.45
N ASP A 17 11.92 -2.54 -5.83
CA ASP A 17 12.08 -2.49 -4.37
C ASP A 17 10.84 -1.97 -3.66
N ASP A 18 10.17 -0.94 -4.20
CA ASP A 18 8.91 -0.43 -3.62
C ASP A 18 7.84 -1.52 -3.61
N ILE A 19 7.70 -2.24 -4.73
CA ILE A 19 6.74 -3.35 -4.84
C ILE A 19 7.07 -4.43 -3.80
N LEU A 20 8.33 -4.84 -3.69
CA LEU A 20 8.75 -5.86 -2.75
C LEU A 20 8.54 -5.45 -1.29
N ASN A 21 8.75 -4.18 -0.97
CA ASN A 21 8.52 -3.64 0.37
C ASN A 21 7.03 -3.69 0.75
N ILE A 22 6.14 -3.25 -0.14
CA ILE A 22 4.68 -3.29 0.10
C ILE A 22 4.21 -4.74 0.26
N VAL A 23 4.67 -5.63 -0.62
CA VAL A 23 4.29 -7.06 -0.58
C VAL A 23 4.74 -7.69 0.73
N ARG A 24 5.95 -7.37 1.19
CA ARG A 24 6.48 -7.86 2.48
C ARG A 24 5.63 -7.37 3.65
N GLU A 25 5.28 -6.09 3.68
CA GLU A 25 4.48 -5.50 4.75
C GLU A 25 3.06 -6.08 4.77
N TYR A 26 2.43 -6.19 3.60
CA TYR A 26 1.16 -6.89 3.43
C TYR A 26 1.22 -8.31 4.00
N GLN A 27 2.22 -9.11 3.59
CA GLN A 27 2.36 -10.49 4.05
C GLN A 27 2.52 -10.59 5.57
N GLN A 28 3.26 -9.66 6.19
CA GLN A 28 3.43 -9.63 7.64
C GLN A 28 2.13 -9.29 8.37
N LEU A 29 1.35 -8.34 7.85
CA LEU A 29 0.07 -7.95 8.42
C LEU A 29 -0.98 -9.05 8.29
N THR A 30 -1.01 -9.73 7.14
CA THR A 30 -2.08 -10.70 6.82
C THR A 30 -1.74 -12.14 7.17
N LYS A 31 -0.55 -12.44 7.73
CA LYS A 31 -0.08 -13.81 7.99
C LYS A 31 -1.02 -14.66 8.88
N HIS A 32 -1.81 -14.01 9.73
CA HIS A 32 -2.78 -14.67 10.63
C HIS A 32 -4.23 -14.44 10.21
N SER A 33 -4.45 -13.84 9.04
CA SER A 33 -5.79 -13.71 8.50
C SER A 33 -6.35 -15.08 8.12
N CYS A 34 -7.61 -15.32 8.46
CA CYS A 34 -8.29 -16.59 8.21
C CYS A 34 -9.19 -16.55 6.97
N CYS A 35 -9.51 -15.35 6.46
CA CYS A 35 -10.40 -15.18 5.33
C CYS A 35 -10.24 -13.78 4.70
N TYR A 36 -10.87 -13.58 3.54
CA TYR A 36 -10.80 -12.32 2.81
C TYR A 36 -11.31 -11.12 3.62
N GLU A 37 -12.45 -11.28 4.31
CA GLU A 37 -13.01 -10.19 5.14
C GLU A 37 -12.09 -9.82 6.29
N HIS A 38 -11.49 -10.81 6.96
CA HIS A 38 -10.53 -10.56 8.03
C HIS A 38 -9.28 -9.83 7.51
N THR A 39 -8.77 -10.21 6.33
CA THR A 39 -7.69 -9.48 5.66
C THR A 39 -8.08 -8.04 5.39
N ARG A 40 -9.30 -7.81 4.89
CA ARG A 40 -9.82 -6.47 4.59
C ARG A 40 -9.92 -5.60 5.84
N GLU A 41 -10.35 -6.16 6.97
CA GLU A 41 -10.39 -5.45 8.25
C GLU A 41 -8.99 -5.10 8.76
N ILE A 42 -8.02 -6.01 8.64
CA ILE A 42 -6.62 -5.76 9.00
C ILE A 42 -6.07 -4.59 8.19
N LEU A 43 -6.25 -4.58 6.87
CA LEU A 43 -5.73 -3.53 5.98
C LEU A 43 -6.48 -2.20 6.13
N LYS A 44 -7.76 -2.22 6.55
CA LYS A 44 -8.46 -0.98 6.92
C LYS A 44 -7.86 -0.31 8.15
N LYS A 45 -7.32 -1.09 9.09
CA LYS A 45 -6.69 -0.58 10.32
C LYS A 45 -5.22 -0.24 10.12
N ASN A 46 -4.55 -0.84 9.14
CA ASN A 46 -3.13 -0.67 8.88
C ASN A 46 -2.93 -0.11 7.46
N VAL A 47 -2.72 1.21 7.37
CA VAL A 47 -2.50 1.90 6.11
C VAL A 47 -1.08 1.62 5.61
N LEU A 48 -0.97 1.05 4.41
CA LEU A 48 0.30 0.86 3.71
C LEU A 48 0.65 2.15 2.95
N TYR A 49 1.89 2.61 3.07
CA TYR A 49 2.36 3.81 2.37
C TYR A 49 3.30 3.44 1.23
N LEU A 50 3.14 4.13 0.11
CA LEU A 50 4.09 4.07 -1.00
C LEU A 50 5.18 5.11 -0.74
N PRO A 51 6.46 4.73 -0.69
CA PRO A 51 7.53 5.72 -0.74
C PRO A 51 7.48 6.42 -2.10
N GLU A 52 7.50 7.76 -2.09
CA GLU A 52 7.78 8.55 -3.29
C GLU A 52 9.29 8.85 -3.29
N GLU A 53 10.01 8.43 -4.33
CA GLU A 53 11.37 8.93 -4.57
C GLU A 53 11.30 10.43 -4.88
N VAL A 54 12.03 11.26 -4.12
CA VAL A 54 12.16 12.72 -4.30
C VAL A 54 13.38 13.04 -5.15
#